data_AF-A0A199VE53-F1
#
_entry.id   AF-A0A199VE53-F1
#
_cell.length_a   1.000
_cell.length_b   1.000
_cell.length_c   1.000
_cell.angle_alpha   90.00
_cell.angle_beta   90.00
_cell.angle_gamma   90.00
#
_symmetry.space_group_name_H-M   'P 1'
#
loop_
_entity.id
_entity.type
_entity.pdbx_description
1 polymer ?
#
loop_
_entity_poly.entity_id
_entity_poly.type
_entity_poly.pdbx_seq_one_letter_code
_entity_poly.pdbx_strand_id
1 'polypeptide(L)'
;MGAFLLASGTKGKRFCMPNARVMIHQPLGTAGGKTTEMGLQIREMMYHRVKMNKILSRITGKSEQQIEADTDRDNFMNPWEAKEYGLVDAVIDDGKPGLVAPIADSTPPPKTRVWDFWKIEGSRKAKQNLPSEQKLFQDGYQGGKGGDEEKGEEKPKEATTSV
;
A
#
# COMPACT_ATOMS: atom_id res chain seq x y z
N MET A 1 11.72 7.41 -7.63
CA MET A 1 11.96 8.58 -8.53
C MET A 1 10.74 9.03 -9.36
N GLY A 2 9.87 8.16 -9.88
CA GLY A 2 8.75 8.58 -10.74
C GLY A 2 7.82 9.65 -10.14
N ALA A 3 7.44 9.50 -8.86
CA ALA A 3 6.60 10.48 -8.17
C ALA A 3 7.24 11.87 -8.05
N PHE A 4 8.57 11.94 -7.91
CA PHE A 4 9.29 13.20 -7.84
C PHE A 4 9.23 13.96 -9.18
N LEU A 5 9.41 13.25 -10.30
CA LEU A 5 9.32 13.84 -11.63
C LEU A 5 7.89 14.30 -11.92
N LEU A 6 6.90 13.47 -11.58
CA LEU A 6 5.47 13.81 -11.68
C LEU A 6 5.15 15.10 -10.90
N ALA A 7 5.59 15.18 -9.65
CA ALA A 7 5.35 16.33 -8.79
C ALA A 7 6.07 17.60 -9.28
N SER A 8 7.23 17.46 -9.92
CA SER A 8 8.06 18.56 -10.44
C SER A 8 7.54 19.19 -11.74
N GLY A 9 6.45 18.67 -12.31
CA GLY A 9 5.77 19.31 -13.43
C GLY A 9 5.22 20.70 -13.08
N THR A 10 4.89 21.50 -14.09
CA THR A 10 4.25 22.80 -13.89
C THR A 10 2.95 22.64 -13.10
N LYS A 11 2.77 23.42 -12.03
CA LYS A 11 1.54 23.41 -11.22
C LYS A 11 0.30 23.68 -12.08
N GLY A 12 -0.76 22.91 -11.86
CA GLY A 12 -1.97 22.86 -12.67
C GLY A 12 -1.88 21.93 -13.89
N LYS A 13 -0.72 21.32 -14.16
CA LYS A 13 -0.50 20.42 -15.30
C LYS A 13 -0.02 19.01 -14.91
N ARG A 14 -0.08 18.66 -13.63
CA ARG A 14 0.37 17.36 -13.12
C ARG A 14 -0.83 16.42 -13.03
N PHE A 15 -0.88 15.42 -13.90
CA PHE A 15 -2.03 14.54 -14.04
C PHE A 15 -1.66 13.07 -13.82
N CYS A 16 -2.60 12.29 -13.31
CA CYS A 16 -2.48 10.83 -13.27
C CYS A 16 -3.82 10.15 -13.60
N MET A 17 -3.77 8.86 -13.91
CA MET A 17 -4.97 8.05 -14.21
C MET A 17 -5.65 7.55 -12.92
N PRO A 18 -6.94 7.16 -12.95
CA PRO A 18 -7.71 6.79 -11.76
C PRO A 18 -7.25 5.52 -11.03
N ASN A 19 -6.49 4.64 -11.70
CA ASN A 19 -5.87 3.46 -11.08
C ASN A 19 -4.37 3.63 -10.82
N ALA A 20 -3.81 4.82 -10.99
CA ALA A 20 -2.39 5.04 -10.75
C ALA A 20 -2.05 4.84 -9.25
N ARG A 21 -0.79 4.49 -8.98
CA ARG A 21 -0.25 4.47 -7.62
C ARG A 21 0.94 5.41 -7.58
N VAL A 22 0.93 6.33 -6.63
CA VAL A 22 2.04 7.27 -6.42
C VAL A 22 2.73 6.86 -5.13
N MET A 23 4.05 6.68 -5.18
CA MET A 23 4.84 6.34 -4.01
C MET A 23 6.02 7.29 -3.88
N ILE A 24 6.17 7.86 -2.70
CA ILE A 24 7.34 8.64 -2.30
C ILE A 24 8.15 7.85 -1.27
N HIS A 25 9.46 7.97 -1.38
CA HIS A 25 10.42 7.37 -0.46
C HIS A 25 11.74 8.12 -0.53
N GLN A 26 12.62 7.87 0.43
CA GLN A 26 13.95 8.42 0.47
C GLN A 26 14.79 7.91 -0.71
N PRO A 27 15.77 8.69 -1.18
CA PRO A 27 16.75 8.20 -2.13
C PRO A 27 17.46 6.96 -1.58
N LEU A 28 17.53 5.89 -2.38
CA LEU A 28 18.25 4.67 -2.04
C LEU A 28 19.63 4.68 -2.66
N GLY A 29 20.62 4.17 -1.93
CA GLY A 29 21.97 4.01 -2.41
C GLY A 29 22.79 3.12 -1.48
N THR A 30 23.86 2.54 -2.02
CA THR A 30 24.86 1.80 -1.25
C THR A 30 26.17 2.58 -1.29
N ALA A 31 26.98 2.42 -0.25
CA ALA A 31 28.33 2.98 -0.18
C ALA A 31 29.34 1.85 0.05
N GLY A 32 30.51 1.94 -0.58
CA GLY A 32 31.56 0.90 -0.52
C GLY A 32 32.92 1.41 -0.97
N GLY A 33 33.95 0.59 -0.76
CA GLY A 33 35.34 0.94 -1.01
C GLY A 33 36.08 1.36 0.25
N LYS A 34 37.15 2.15 0.10
CA LYS A 34 37.93 2.67 1.23
C LYS A 34 37.06 3.61 2.07
N THR A 35 37.41 3.80 3.34
CA THR A 35 36.68 4.70 4.26
C THR A 35 36.45 6.10 3.68
N THR A 36 37.44 6.65 2.97
CA THR A 36 37.34 7.96 2.30
C THR A 36 36.28 7.99 1.19
N GLU A 37 36.21 6.93 0.37
CA GLU A 37 35.25 6.81 -0.73
C GLU A 37 33.84 6.63 -0.19
N MET A 38 33.69 5.77 0.83
CA MET A 38 32.43 5.58 1.54
C MET A 38 31.92 6.90 2.14
N GLY A 39 32.82 7.68 2.77
CA GLY A 39 32.48 8.98 3.32
C GLY A 39 31.99 9.98 2.27
N LEU A 40 32.58 9.98 1.07
CA LEU A 40 32.15 10.83 -0.03
C LEU A 40 30.76 10.43 -0.54
N GLN A 41 30.54 9.12 -0.73
CA GLN A 41 29.24 8.59 -1.20
C GLN A 41 28.11 8.87 -0.21
N ILE A 42 28.35 8.67 1.09
CA ILE A 42 27.37 8.98 2.14
C ILE A 42 27.03 10.48 2.14
N ARG A 43 28.04 11.34 2.00
CA ARG A 43 27.82 12.79 1.93
C ARG A 43 26.94 13.19 0.74
N GLU A 44 27.18 12.59 -0.42
CA GLU A 44 26.36 12.85 -1.61
C GLU A 44 24.92 12.35 -1.45
N MET A 45 24.73 11.17 -0.85
CA MET A 45 23.39 10.66 -0.52
C MET A 45 22.64 11.60 0.43
N MET A 46 23.31 12.11 1.47
CA MET A 46 22.71 13.07 2.40
C MET A 46 22.36 14.39 1.69
N TYR A 47 23.22 14.88 0.80
CA TYR A 47 22.94 16.06 -0.01
C TYR A 47 21.70 15.85 -0.89
N HIS A 48 21.58 14.72 -1.58
CA HIS A 48 20.40 14.39 -2.38
C HIS A 48 19.13 14.30 -1.53
N ARG A 49 19.17 13.62 -0.38
CA ARG A 49 18.02 13.53 0.55
C ARG A 49 17.51 14.91 0.94
N VAL A 50 18.39 15.79 1.42
CA VAL A 50 18.01 17.16 1.82
C VAL A 50 17.47 17.96 0.64
N LYS A 51 18.15 17.90 -0.52
CA LYS A 51 17.75 18.65 -1.72
C LYS A 51 16.37 18.22 -2.22
N MET A 52 16.12 16.92 -2.29
CA MET A 52 14.83 16.39 -2.74
C MET A 52 13.70 16.75 -1.77
N ASN A 53 13.93 16.66 -0.47
CA ASN A 53 12.92 17.02 0.53
C ASN A 53 12.54 18.50 0.46
N LYS A 54 13.52 19.39 0.26
CA LYS A 54 13.28 20.82 0.04
C LYS A 54 12.45 21.09 -1.21
N ILE A 55 12.74 20.41 -2.31
CA ILE A 55 12.00 20.56 -3.57
C ILE A 55 10.56 20.06 -3.39
N LEU A 56 10.38 18.87 -2.82
CA LEU A 56 9.04 18.31 -2.53
C LEU A 56 8.24 19.19 -1.59
N SER A 57 8.86 19.74 -0.54
CA SER A 57 8.21 20.68 0.39
C SER A 57 7.66 21.90 -0.35
N ARG A 58 8.47 22.52 -1.22
CA ARG A 58 8.05 23.68 -2.03
C ARG A 58 6.91 23.36 -3.00
N ILE A 59 6.95 22.19 -3.62
CA ILE A 59 5.97 21.77 -4.63
C ILE A 59 4.62 21.40 -4.00
N THR A 60 4.66 20.65 -2.90
CA THR A 60 3.46 20.13 -2.21
C THR A 60 2.86 21.12 -1.23
N GLY A 61 3.64 22.09 -0.76
CA GLY A 61 3.24 23.03 0.30
C GLY A 61 3.36 22.46 1.72
N LYS A 62 3.88 21.25 1.89
CA LYS A 62 4.12 20.63 3.20
C LYS A 62 5.45 21.09 3.81
N SER A 63 5.57 21.03 5.13
CA SER A 63 6.84 21.34 5.81
C SER A 63 7.93 20.32 5.46
N GLU A 64 9.20 20.74 5.50
CA GLU A 64 10.34 19.83 5.26
C GLU A 64 10.34 18.64 6.24
N GLN A 65 9.92 18.86 7.50
CA GLN A 65 9.79 17.83 8.53
C GLN A 65 8.74 16.77 8.17
N GLN A 66 7.59 17.19 7.63
CA GLN A 66 6.55 16.28 7.18
C GLN A 66 7.02 15.45 5.99
N ILE A 67 7.67 16.08 5.00
CA ILE A 67 8.24 15.37 3.84
C ILE A 67 9.31 14.37 4.28
N GLU A 68 10.16 14.73 5.23
CA GLU A 68 11.17 13.81 5.76
C GLU A 68 10.54 12.59 6.42
N ALA A 69 9.53 12.78 7.27
CA ALA A 69 8.80 11.68 7.90
C ALA A 69 8.09 10.80 6.86
N ASP A 70 7.46 11.43 5.87
CA ASP A 70 6.67 10.74 4.84
C ASP A 70 7.53 10.00 3.81
N THR A 71 8.82 10.35 3.68
CA THR A 71 9.76 9.69 2.76
C THR A 71 10.68 8.69 3.46
N ASP A 72 10.72 8.63 4.80
CA ASP A 72 11.60 7.69 5.51
C ASP A 72 11.34 6.22 5.13
N ARG A 73 10.08 5.90 4.86
CA ARG A 73 9.63 4.60 4.32
C ARG A 73 8.84 4.80 3.03
N ASP A 74 8.58 3.70 2.34
CA ASP A 74 7.71 3.71 1.18
C ASP A 74 6.30 4.15 1.60
N ASN A 75 5.87 5.29 1.07
CA ASN A 75 4.57 5.88 1.35
C ASN A 75 3.73 5.86 0.07
N PHE A 76 2.81 4.91 0.00
CA PHE A 76 1.96 4.68 -1.15
C PHE A 76 0.63 5.42 -1.04
N MET A 77 0.23 6.06 -2.13
CA MET A 77 -0.99 6.85 -2.25
C MET A 77 -1.78 6.39 -3.47
N ASN A 78 -3.10 6.35 -3.33
CA ASN A 78 -4.02 6.32 -4.47
C ASN A 78 -4.01 7.70 -5.20
N PRO A 79 -4.61 7.83 -6.39
CA PRO A 79 -4.56 9.07 -7.17
C PRO A 79 -5.17 10.29 -6.47
N TRP A 80 -6.24 10.09 -5.70
CA TRP A 80 -6.91 11.16 -4.96
C TRP A 80 -6.09 11.59 -3.74
N GLU A 81 -5.53 10.65 -2.98
CA GLU A 81 -4.58 10.92 -1.91
C GLU A 81 -3.35 11.67 -2.44
N ALA A 82 -2.83 11.29 -3.61
CA ALA A 82 -1.70 11.98 -4.23
C ALA A 82 -2.05 13.42 -4.65
N LYS A 83 -3.30 13.67 -5.05
CA LYS A 83 -3.81 15.01 -5.35
C LYS A 83 -3.91 15.84 -4.08
N GLU A 84 -4.52 15.31 -3.03
CA GLU A 84 -4.62 15.97 -1.71
C GLU A 84 -3.24 16.23 -1.10
N TYR A 85 -2.29 15.32 -1.31
CA TYR A 85 -0.91 15.48 -0.87
C TYR A 85 -0.19 16.62 -1.63
N GLY A 86 -0.65 16.97 -2.83
CA GLY A 86 -0.04 17.99 -3.70
C GLY A 86 1.02 17.45 -4.65
N LEU A 87 1.07 16.12 -4.87
CA LEU A 87 1.96 15.48 -5.86
C LEU A 87 1.39 15.57 -7.28
N VAL A 88 0.07 15.60 -7.41
CA VAL A 88 -0.65 15.82 -8.69
C VAL A 88 -1.70 16.91 -8.51
N ASP A 89 -2.13 17.51 -9.61
CA ASP A 89 -3.17 18.53 -9.63
C ASP A 89 -4.56 17.94 -9.94
N ALA A 90 -4.62 16.94 -10.81
CA ALA A 90 -5.89 16.29 -11.17
C ALA A 90 -5.73 14.82 -11.58
N VAL A 91 -6.81 14.08 -11.39
CA VAL A 91 -6.97 12.71 -11.87
C VAL A 91 -7.77 12.78 -13.16
N ILE A 92 -7.27 12.18 -14.24
CA ILE A 92 -7.95 12.14 -15.53
C ILE A 92 -9.02 11.06 -15.46
N ASP A 93 -10.23 11.47 -15.10
CA ASP A 93 -11.42 10.63 -15.12
C ASP A 93 -12.41 11.27 -16.10
N ASP A 94 -12.31 10.88 -17.38
CA ASP A 94 -13.14 11.39 -18.48
C ASP A 94 -14.55 10.78 -18.49
N GLY A 95 -14.97 10.15 -17.38
CA GLY A 95 -16.30 9.59 -17.20
C GLY A 95 -16.56 8.35 -18.07
N LYS A 96 -15.51 7.75 -18.67
CA LYS A 96 -15.63 6.46 -19.34
C LYS A 96 -15.94 5.38 -18.30
N PRO A 97 -17.14 4.79 -18.32
CA PRO A 97 -17.49 3.74 -17.37
C PRO A 97 -16.51 2.57 -17.55
N GLY A 98 -15.76 2.23 -16.50
CA GLY A 98 -14.90 1.02 -16.49
C GLY A 98 -13.39 1.25 -16.40
N LEU A 99 -12.89 2.49 -16.32
CA LEU A 99 -11.46 2.74 -16.03
C LEU A 99 -11.15 2.93 -14.54
N VAL A 100 -12.15 2.93 -13.65
CA VAL A 100 -11.95 2.82 -12.21
C VAL A 100 -12.24 1.38 -11.86
N ALA A 101 -11.22 0.61 -11.48
CA ALA A 101 -11.49 -0.71 -10.91
C ALA A 101 -12.35 -0.50 -9.65
N PRO A 102 -13.41 -1.29 -9.41
CA PRO A 102 -14.13 -1.22 -8.15
C PRO A 102 -13.13 -1.56 -7.04
N ILE A 103 -12.62 -0.52 -6.36
CA ILE A 103 -11.98 -0.67 -5.07
C ILE A 103 -13.13 -1.18 -4.20
N ALA A 104 -13.08 -2.45 -3.82
CA ALA A 104 -14.13 -3.11 -3.06
C ALA A 104 -14.63 -2.19 -1.93
N ASP A 105 -15.87 -1.74 -2.05
CA ASP A 105 -16.53 -0.71 -1.24
C ASP A 105 -15.76 0.61 -1.06
N SER A 106 -16.50 1.72 -0.96
CA SER A 106 -15.97 3.08 -0.75
C SER A 106 -15.27 3.28 0.62
N THR A 107 -14.91 2.20 1.28
CA THR A 107 -14.15 2.21 2.51
C THR A 107 -12.70 2.51 2.11
N PRO A 108 -12.12 3.67 2.47
CA PRO A 108 -10.69 3.86 2.27
C PRO A 108 -9.97 2.67 2.90
N PRO A 109 -9.02 2.03 2.19
CA PRO A 109 -8.29 0.91 2.78
C PRO A 109 -7.78 1.39 4.14
N PRO A 110 -8.02 0.63 5.23
CA PRO A 110 -7.59 1.05 6.55
C PRO A 110 -6.14 1.46 6.43
N LYS A 111 -5.75 2.64 6.97
CA LYS A 111 -4.36 3.09 6.94
C LYS A 111 -3.51 1.96 7.46
N THR A 112 -2.89 1.21 6.55
CA THR A 112 -2.02 0.11 6.93
C THR A 112 -0.74 0.78 7.35
N ARG A 113 -0.71 1.18 8.62
CA ARG A 113 0.54 1.23 9.36
C ARG A 113 0.95 -0.21 9.50
N VAL A 114 1.44 -0.80 8.41
CA VAL A 114 1.88 -2.20 8.35
C VAL A 114 2.80 -2.44 9.55
N TRP A 115 3.63 -1.47 9.90
CA TRP A 115 4.54 -1.44 11.04
C TRP A 115 3.89 -1.60 12.43
N ASP A 116 2.68 -1.10 12.66
CA ASP A 116 1.99 -1.21 13.96
C ASP A 116 1.47 -2.64 14.20
N PHE A 117 1.20 -3.39 13.11
CA PHE A 117 0.80 -4.80 13.18
C PHE A 117 1.97 -5.79 13.33
N TRP A 118 3.22 -5.33 13.15
CA TRP A 118 4.43 -6.17 13.35
C TRP A 118 5.05 -6.07 14.74
N LYS A 119 4.40 -5.38 15.69
CA LYS A 119 4.76 -5.54 17.11
C LYS A 119 4.21 -6.87 17.62
N ILE A 120 4.96 -7.94 17.38
CA ILE A 120 4.75 -9.20 18.08
C ILE A 120 5.29 -9.02 19.50
N GLU A 121 4.44 -8.58 20.44
CA GLU A 121 4.71 -8.76 21.85
C GLU A 121 4.46 -10.22 22.22
N GLY A 122 5.52 -11.03 22.27
CA GLY A 122 5.41 -12.43 22.68
C GLY A 122 6.50 -13.36 22.12
N SER A 123 6.77 -14.44 22.87
CA SER A 123 7.87 -15.38 22.58
C SER A 123 7.67 -16.22 21.30
N ARG A 124 8.74 -16.89 20.86
CA ARG A 124 8.85 -17.72 19.62
C ARG A 124 7.64 -18.61 19.28
N LYS A 125 6.82 -19.05 20.24
CA LYS A 125 5.58 -19.82 19.98
C LYS A 125 4.48 -19.02 19.26
N ALA A 126 4.46 -17.69 19.37
CA ALA A 126 3.49 -16.84 18.66
C ALA A 126 3.68 -16.86 17.13
N LYS A 127 4.86 -17.27 16.64
CA LYS A 127 5.14 -17.42 15.20
C LYS A 127 4.51 -18.65 14.56
N GLN A 128 3.95 -19.57 15.35
CA GLN A 128 3.39 -20.82 14.82
C GLN A 128 1.91 -20.69 14.41
N ASN A 129 1.23 -19.62 14.82
CA ASN A 129 -0.17 -19.33 14.50
C ASN A 129 -0.34 -18.10 13.59
N LEU A 130 0.60 -17.88 12.66
CA LEU A 130 0.40 -16.88 11.60
C LEU A 130 -0.69 -17.38 10.64
N PRO A 131 -1.73 -16.58 10.32
CA PRO A 131 -2.71 -16.97 9.32
C PRO A 131 -2.02 -17.14 7.96
N SER A 132 -2.20 -18.29 7.32
CA SER A 132 -1.79 -18.48 5.93
C SER A 132 -2.73 -17.71 5.01
N GLU A 133 -2.27 -17.33 3.81
CA GLU A 133 -3.08 -16.62 2.80
C GLU A 133 -4.44 -17.33 2.58
N GLN A 134 -4.48 -18.65 2.65
CA GLN A 134 -5.71 -19.44 2.53
C GLN A 134 -6.73 -19.22 3.66
N LYS A 135 -6.29 -18.98 4.91
CA LYS A 135 -7.19 -18.67 6.04
C LYS A 135 -7.77 -17.26 5.95
N LEU A 136 -6.98 -16.33 5.39
CA LEU A 136 -7.42 -14.95 5.14
C LEU A 136 -8.52 -14.88 4.08
N PHE A 137 -8.53 -15.78 3.10
CA PHE A 137 -9.59 -15.85 2.08
C PHE A 137 -10.90 -16.49 2.58
N GLN A 138 -10.85 -17.41 3.55
CA GLN A 138 -12.04 -18.11 4.05
C GLN A 138 -12.88 -17.27 5.02
N ASP A 139 -12.25 -16.48 5.89
CA ASP A 139 -12.96 -15.68 6.90
C ASP A 139 -13.52 -14.36 6.34
N GLY A 140 -13.21 -14.02 5.09
CA GLY A 140 -13.61 -12.77 4.43
C GLY A 140 -14.98 -12.78 3.74
N TYR A 141 -15.72 -13.89 3.77
CA TYR A 141 -17.02 -13.99 3.08
C TYR A 141 -18.09 -14.64 3.96
N GLN A 142 -18.58 -13.90 4.96
CA GLN A 142 -19.90 -14.18 5.52
C GLN A 142 -20.78 -12.94 5.48
N GLY A 143 -21.60 -12.88 4.43
CA GLY A 143 -22.74 -11.99 4.34
C GLY A 143 -23.66 -12.43 3.20
N GLY A 144 -24.81 -13.02 3.52
CA GLY A 144 -25.92 -13.19 2.58
C GLY A 144 -26.68 -14.50 2.69
N LYS A 145 -27.85 -14.43 3.34
CA LYS A 145 -28.90 -15.45 3.45
C LYS A 145 -29.16 -16.23 2.16
N GLY A 146 -29.37 -17.54 2.30
CA GLY A 146 -30.13 -18.36 1.35
C GLY A 146 -31.20 -19.14 2.12
N GLY A 147 -32.47 -18.76 1.94
CA GLY A 147 -33.59 -19.66 2.16
C GLY A 147 -33.83 -20.47 0.89
N ASP A 148 -34.09 -21.76 1.03
CA ASP A 148 -35.37 -22.37 0.66
C ASP A 148 -35.30 -23.90 0.89
N GLU A 149 -36.37 -24.40 1.49
CA GLU A 149 -36.68 -25.81 1.73
C GLU A 149 -37.09 -26.52 0.43
N GLU A 150 -36.71 -27.80 0.29
CA GLU A 150 -37.56 -28.97 -0.01
C GLU A 150 -36.67 -30.13 -0.49
N LYS A 151 -36.50 -31.18 0.34
CA LYS A 151 -37.22 -32.47 0.38
C LYS A 151 -36.67 -33.55 -0.57
N GLY A 152 -36.41 -34.71 0.01
CA GLY A 152 -36.18 -35.99 -0.68
C GLY A 152 -35.55 -37.05 0.23
N GLU A 153 -36.40 -37.84 0.88
CA GLU A 153 -36.11 -39.09 1.63
C GLU A 153 -35.33 -40.09 0.73
N GLU A 154 -34.55 -41.08 1.19
CA GLU A 154 -34.88 -42.21 2.07
C GLU A 154 -33.58 -42.89 2.61
N LYS A 155 -33.61 -43.32 3.88
CA LYS A 155 -32.95 -44.55 4.39
C LYS A 155 -34.04 -45.66 4.38
N PRO A 156 -33.79 -46.98 4.61
CA PRO A 156 -32.61 -47.65 5.21
C PRO A 156 -32.24 -49.03 4.58
N LYS A 157 -31.17 -49.69 5.06
CA LYS A 157 -31.23 -51.03 5.70
C LYS A 157 -29.83 -51.60 6.02
N GLU A 158 -29.74 -52.14 7.24
CA GLU A 158 -28.64 -52.94 7.80
C GLU A 158 -28.51 -54.31 7.12
N ALA A 159 -27.29 -54.88 7.13
CA ALA A 159 -27.05 -56.29 7.45
C ALA A 159 -25.56 -56.54 7.78
N THR A 160 -25.33 -57.02 8.99
CA THR A 160 -24.28 -57.94 9.49
C THR A 160 -23.89 -59.01 8.44
N THR A 161 -22.69 -59.62 8.35
CA THR A 161 -21.97 -60.43 9.37
C THR A 161 -20.63 -60.98 8.78
N SER A 162 -19.61 -61.17 9.63
CA SER A 162 -18.58 -62.27 9.70
C SER A 162 -17.71 -62.63 8.47
N VAL A 163 -16.41 -62.96 8.56
CA VAL A 163 -15.55 -63.61 9.58
C VAL A 163 -14.17 -62.96 9.57
#